data_AF-A0A382JFU1-F1
#
_entry.id   AF-A0A382JFU1-F1
#
_cell.length_a   1.000
_cell.length_b   1.000
_cell.length_c   1.000
_cell.angle_alpha   90.00
_cell.angle_beta   90.00
_cell.angle_gamma   90.00
#
_symmetry.space_group_name_H-M   'P 1'
#
loop_
_entity.id
_entity.type
_entity.pdbx_description
1 polymer ?
#
loop_
_entity_poly.entity_id
_entity_poly.type
_entity_poly.pdbx_seq_one_letter_code
_entity_poly.pdbx_strand_id
1 'polypeptide(L)'
;MKDAIYIPAYSDGLMSMFYSMDDDEIAKKYQPDFKQKKSVRIYNKKYDTYFYNPYMLISAGTQYQKTNFREKLDIGDECKIFVDSGGYQLAMGTVNAEKFTDEVALKWSEANGNIFPILDRPAFSKLYDYNFSLTSSLNSAKYYQENRSRSDADVLNVLQGQNKEDMENWYKEISKYKFNGWGFGGSKGNMALVGLSILILLNNGEFDREDCKYLHIFGVSSNEIMVYL
;
A
#
# COMPACT_ATOMS: atom_id res chain seq x y z
N MET A 1 12.99 -19.73 1.41
CA MET A 1 12.49 -19.22 0.11
C MET A 1 11.64 -18.00 0.45
N LYS A 2 11.82 -16.84 -0.21
CA LYS A 2 10.94 -15.67 0.01
C LYS A 2 9.73 -15.86 -0.92
N ASP A 3 8.52 -15.86 -0.36
CA ASP A 3 7.30 -16.12 -1.13
C ASP A 3 6.83 -14.86 -1.85
N ALA A 4 6.36 -15.00 -3.10
CA ALA A 4 5.65 -13.94 -3.80
C ALA A 4 4.17 -13.98 -3.39
N ILE A 5 3.67 -12.88 -2.84
CA ILE A 5 2.27 -12.77 -2.38
C ILE A 5 1.54 -11.77 -3.27
N TYR A 6 0.41 -12.19 -3.81
CA TYR A 6 -0.53 -11.29 -4.48
C TYR A 6 -1.43 -10.60 -3.46
N ILE A 7 -1.39 -9.27 -3.41
CA ILE A 7 -2.24 -8.45 -2.54
C ILE A 7 -3.19 -7.64 -3.42
N PRO A 8 -4.48 -8.01 -3.51
CA PRO A 8 -5.45 -7.32 -4.36
C PRO A 8 -5.68 -5.88 -3.87
N ALA A 9 -5.67 -4.93 -4.80
CA ALA A 9 -5.97 -3.53 -4.53
C ALA A 9 -7.49 -3.29 -4.51
N TYR A 10 -7.99 -2.74 -3.41
CA TYR A 10 -9.39 -2.38 -3.25
C TYR A 10 -9.57 -0.91 -3.60
N SER A 11 -10.05 -0.67 -4.81
CA SER A 11 -10.28 0.68 -5.32
C SER A 11 -11.35 1.42 -4.52
N ASP A 12 -11.37 2.75 -4.61
CA ASP A 12 -12.40 3.58 -3.96
C ASP A 12 -13.81 3.22 -4.41
N GLY A 13 -13.98 2.82 -5.67
CA GLY A 13 -15.26 2.34 -6.19
C GLY A 13 -15.70 1.04 -5.53
N LEU A 14 -14.78 0.08 -5.38
CA LEU A 14 -15.06 -1.18 -4.68
C LEU A 14 -15.37 -0.93 -3.20
N MET A 15 -14.60 -0.06 -2.55
CA MET A 15 -14.84 0.31 -1.16
C MET A 15 -16.19 0.99 -0.96
N SER A 16 -16.54 1.94 -1.83
CA SER A 16 -17.83 2.64 -1.79
C SER A 16 -19.00 1.66 -1.89
N MET A 17 -18.88 0.63 -2.74
CA MET A 17 -19.87 -0.45 -2.81
C MET A 17 -19.99 -1.20 -1.48
N PHE A 18 -18.88 -1.62 -0.87
CA PHE A 18 -18.94 -2.36 0.40
C PHE A 18 -19.45 -1.56 1.59
N TYR A 19 -19.32 -0.24 1.57
CA TYR A 19 -19.91 0.64 2.57
C TYR A 19 -21.41 0.89 2.36
N SER A 20 -21.91 0.72 1.14
CA SER A 20 -23.29 1.10 0.78
C SER A 20 -24.21 -0.08 0.52
N MET A 21 -23.67 -1.29 0.35
CA MET A 21 -24.43 -2.47 0.00
C MET A 21 -24.05 -3.66 0.88
N ASP A 22 -25.05 -4.42 1.31
CA ASP A 22 -24.85 -5.75 1.86
C ASP A 22 -24.64 -6.82 0.76
N ASP A 23 -24.39 -8.05 1.16
CA ASP A 23 -24.10 -9.15 0.22
C ASP A 23 -25.31 -9.52 -0.64
N ASP A 24 -26.54 -9.36 -0.14
CA ASP A 24 -27.77 -9.65 -0.89
C ASP A 24 -27.99 -8.60 -1.99
N GLU A 25 -27.77 -7.32 -1.67
CA GLU A 25 -27.81 -6.22 -2.61
C GLU A 25 -26.74 -6.35 -3.70
N ILE A 26 -25.50 -6.69 -3.29
CA ILE A 26 -24.40 -6.94 -4.23
C ILE A 26 -24.76 -8.12 -5.15
N ALA A 27 -25.26 -9.23 -4.60
CA ALA A 27 -25.62 -10.40 -5.37
C ALA A 27 -26.75 -10.12 -6.37
N LYS A 28 -27.77 -9.36 -5.97
CA LYS A 28 -28.86 -8.95 -6.87
C LYS A 28 -28.37 -8.09 -8.02
N LYS A 29 -27.42 -7.19 -7.77
CA LYS A 29 -26.91 -6.23 -8.77
C LYS A 29 -25.84 -6.81 -9.69
N TYR A 30 -24.91 -7.58 -9.14
CA TYR A 30 -23.69 -8.00 -9.84
C TYR A 30 -23.63 -9.49 -10.16
N GLN A 31 -24.57 -10.29 -9.64
CA GLN A 31 -24.65 -11.74 -9.88
C GLN A 31 -26.06 -12.18 -10.33
N PRO A 32 -26.77 -11.45 -11.21
CA PRO A 32 -28.18 -11.76 -11.51
C PRO A 32 -28.38 -13.16 -12.13
N ASP A 33 -27.46 -13.59 -13.00
CA ASP A 33 -27.57 -14.83 -13.78
C ASP A 33 -26.67 -15.98 -13.27
N PHE A 34 -26.06 -15.81 -12.09
CA PHE A 34 -25.22 -16.84 -11.49
C PHE A 34 -26.09 -17.87 -10.76
N LYS A 35 -25.88 -19.16 -11.07
CA LYS A 35 -26.62 -20.28 -10.44
C LYS A 35 -26.42 -20.33 -8.92
N GLN A 36 -25.21 -20.01 -8.46
CA GLN A 36 -24.88 -19.85 -7.05
C GLN A 36 -24.46 -18.41 -6.87
N LYS A 37 -25.10 -17.69 -5.94
CA LYS A 37 -24.71 -16.33 -5.58
C LYS A 37 -23.87 -16.42 -4.32
N LYS A 38 -22.65 -15.91 -4.38
CA LYS A 38 -21.69 -15.99 -3.28
C LYS A 38 -21.23 -14.59 -2.88
N SER A 39 -20.78 -14.45 -1.65
CA SER A 39 -20.19 -13.19 -1.21
C SER A 39 -18.91 -12.90 -1.99
N VAL A 40 -18.66 -11.61 -2.21
CA VAL A 40 -17.40 -11.11 -2.79
C VAL A 40 -16.44 -10.61 -1.71
N ARG A 41 -16.78 -10.78 -0.43
CA ARG A 41 -15.92 -10.48 0.74
C ARG A 41 -14.92 -11.62 0.96
N ILE A 42 -14.09 -11.85 -0.05
CA ILE A 42 -13.11 -12.94 -0.14
C ILE A 42 -12.06 -12.96 1.00
N TYR A 43 -12.00 -11.90 1.81
CA TYR A 43 -11.07 -11.71 2.91
C TYR A 43 -11.59 -12.17 4.27
N ASN A 44 -12.81 -12.69 4.37
CA ASN A 44 -13.37 -13.19 5.63
C ASN A 44 -13.97 -14.59 5.44
N LYS A 45 -13.43 -15.57 6.18
CA LYS A 45 -13.86 -16.99 6.13
C LYS A 45 -15.30 -17.24 6.56
N LYS A 46 -15.94 -16.29 7.23
CA LYS A 46 -17.37 -16.37 7.61
C LYS A 46 -18.29 -16.48 6.38
N TYR A 47 -17.86 -15.93 5.25
CA TYR A 47 -18.69 -15.87 4.05
C TYR A 47 -18.44 -17.06 3.10
N ASP A 48 -19.51 -17.59 2.51
CA ASP A 48 -19.40 -18.46 1.35
C ASP A 48 -19.01 -17.61 0.13
N THR A 49 -17.76 -17.78 -0.31
CA THR A 49 -17.14 -17.01 -1.39
C THR A 49 -16.72 -17.92 -2.55
N TYR A 50 -16.51 -17.34 -3.74
CA TYR A 50 -16.01 -18.10 -4.89
C TYR A 50 -14.56 -18.58 -4.67
N PHE A 51 -13.78 -17.80 -3.94
CA PHE A 51 -12.42 -18.11 -3.54
C PHE A 51 -12.06 -17.27 -2.32
N TYR A 52 -11.07 -17.73 -1.57
CA TYR A 52 -10.60 -17.08 -0.36
C TYR A 52 -9.25 -16.40 -0.58
N ASN A 53 -9.12 -15.15 -0.12
CA ASN A 53 -7.89 -14.38 -0.15
C ASN A 53 -7.74 -13.53 1.13
N PRO A 54 -6.84 -13.88 2.06
CA PRO A 54 -6.64 -13.17 3.33
C PRO A 54 -5.78 -11.90 3.20
N TYR A 55 -5.74 -11.27 2.03
CA TYR A 55 -4.93 -10.08 1.77
C TYR A 55 -5.75 -8.96 1.16
N MET A 56 -5.48 -7.73 1.60
CA MET A 56 -6.15 -6.53 1.11
C MET A 56 -5.15 -5.38 1.01
N LEU A 57 -5.11 -4.68 -0.13
CA LEU A 57 -4.40 -3.41 -0.28
C LEU A 57 -5.40 -2.27 -0.34
N ILE A 58 -5.21 -1.26 0.51
CA ILE A 58 -6.10 -0.08 0.62
C ILE A 58 -5.28 1.20 0.67
N SER A 59 -5.83 2.33 0.23
CA SER A 59 -5.13 3.62 0.35
C SER A 59 -5.60 4.40 1.58
N ALA A 60 -4.65 4.80 2.44
CA ALA A 60 -4.93 5.75 3.52
C ALA A 60 -5.44 7.09 2.99
N GLY A 61 -4.86 7.58 1.90
CA GLY A 61 -5.24 8.87 1.31
C GLY A 61 -6.72 8.97 0.94
N THR A 62 -7.34 7.86 0.55
CA THR A 62 -8.76 7.84 0.14
C THR A 62 -9.70 7.40 1.27
N GLN A 63 -9.18 6.69 2.27
CA GLN A 63 -9.97 6.10 3.35
C GLN A 63 -9.79 6.77 4.72
N TYR A 64 -8.90 7.76 4.89
CA TYR A 64 -8.55 8.32 6.22
C TYR A 64 -9.72 8.90 7.02
N GLN A 65 -10.81 9.28 6.34
CA GLN A 65 -12.03 9.79 6.99
C GLN A 65 -12.98 8.68 7.48
N LYS A 66 -12.72 7.43 7.10
CA LYS A 66 -13.55 6.28 7.48
C LYS A 66 -13.12 5.77 8.85
N THR A 67 -14.06 5.75 9.79
CA THR A 67 -13.91 5.17 11.12
C THR A 67 -14.43 3.73 11.17
N ASN A 68 -13.91 2.93 12.11
CA ASN A 68 -14.27 1.53 12.31
C ASN A 68 -14.15 0.70 11.02
N PHE A 69 -13.07 0.90 10.27
CA PHE A 69 -12.85 0.33 8.94
C PHE A 69 -13.03 -1.20 8.91
N ARG A 70 -12.36 -1.93 9.82
CA ARG A 70 -12.47 -3.40 9.92
C ARG A 70 -13.89 -3.86 10.22
N GLU A 71 -14.56 -3.24 11.18
CA GLU A 71 -15.93 -3.58 11.57
C GLU A 71 -16.93 -3.32 10.43
N LYS A 72 -16.88 -2.14 9.81
CA LYS A 72 -17.82 -1.76 8.74
C LYS A 72 -17.71 -2.62 7.50
N LEU A 73 -16.53 -3.17 7.24
CA LEU A 73 -16.31 -4.05 6.09
C LEU A 73 -16.38 -5.53 6.46
N ASP A 74 -16.66 -5.87 7.73
CA ASP A 74 -16.60 -7.23 8.30
C ASP A 74 -15.29 -7.94 7.89
N ILE A 75 -14.15 -7.29 8.14
CA ILE A 75 -12.82 -7.84 7.81
C ILE A 75 -12.42 -8.85 8.88
N GLY A 76 -12.16 -10.09 8.44
CA GLY A 76 -11.70 -11.16 9.32
C GLY A 76 -10.38 -10.84 10.02
N ASP A 77 -10.21 -11.36 11.24
CA ASP A 77 -9.00 -11.18 12.05
C ASP A 77 -7.74 -11.70 11.34
N GLU A 78 -7.89 -12.70 10.48
CA GLU A 78 -6.80 -13.30 9.73
C GLU A 78 -6.38 -12.51 8.49
N CYS A 79 -7.22 -11.55 8.05
CA CYS A 79 -6.93 -10.73 6.87
C CYS A 79 -5.78 -9.75 7.16
N LYS A 80 -4.72 -9.85 6.34
CA LYS A 80 -3.57 -8.95 6.35
C LYS A 80 -3.83 -7.76 5.43
N ILE A 81 -3.77 -6.56 6.01
CA ILE A 81 -3.99 -5.30 5.30
C ILE A 81 -2.65 -4.63 5.01
N PHE A 82 -2.37 -4.43 3.73
CA PHE A 82 -1.34 -3.51 3.25
C PHE A 82 -1.98 -2.14 3.04
N VAL A 83 -1.51 -1.12 3.75
CA VAL A 83 -1.97 0.25 3.55
C VAL A 83 -0.99 0.96 2.63
N ASP A 84 -1.43 1.35 1.45
CA ASP A 84 -0.76 2.36 0.62
C ASP A 84 -0.91 3.74 1.28
N SER A 85 0.18 4.50 1.37
CA SER A 85 0.27 5.69 2.22
C SER A 85 -0.60 6.85 1.74
N GLY A 86 -0.98 6.89 0.46
CA GLY A 86 -1.71 8.02 -0.12
C GLY A 86 -0.80 9.12 -0.70
N GLY A 87 0.51 8.88 -0.77
CA GLY A 87 1.50 9.81 -1.34
C GLY A 87 1.21 10.18 -2.80
N TYR A 88 0.75 9.20 -3.59
CA TYR A 88 0.33 9.42 -4.98
C TYR A 88 -0.86 10.38 -5.09
N GLN A 89 -1.87 10.23 -4.24
CA GLN A 89 -3.07 11.07 -4.22
C GLN A 89 -2.73 12.53 -3.87
N LEU A 90 -1.79 12.75 -2.95
CA LEU A 90 -1.25 14.09 -2.67
C LEU A 90 -0.55 14.67 -3.89
N ALA A 91 0.30 13.90 -4.57
CA ALA A 91 1.01 14.33 -5.78
C ALA A 91 0.09 14.57 -6.98
N MET A 92 -1.10 13.97 -6.99
CA MET A 92 -2.14 14.21 -8.00
C MET A 92 -3.13 15.31 -7.60
N GLY A 93 -3.04 15.85 -6.37
CA GLY A 93 -3.95 16.87 -5.85
C GLY A 93 -5.37 16.35 -5.59
N THR A 94 -5.57 15.03 -5.48
CA THR A 94 -6.89 14.42 -5.21
C THR A 94 -7.22 14.34 -3.72
N VAL A 95 -6.24 14.61 -2.86
CA VAL A 95 -6.39 14.68 -1.40
C VAL A 95 -5.86 16.02 -0.90
N ASN A 96 -6.58 16.62 0.05
CA ASN A 96 -6.19 17.90 0.65
C ASN A 96 -5.00 17.70 1.61
N ALA A 97 -3.85 18.29 1.26
CA ALA A 97 -2.60 18.22 2.02
C ALA A 97 -2.66 18.85 3.43
N GLU A 98 -3.58 19.80 3.66
CA GLU A 98 -3.80 20.38 5.00
C GLU A 98 -4.53 19.41 5.92
N LYS A 99 -5.31 18.48 5.35
CA LYS A 99 -6.10 17.49 6.10
C LYS A 99 -5.42 16.14 6.21
N PHE A 100 -4.59 15.78 5.22
CA PHE A 100 -3.91 14.49 5.16
C PHE A 100 -2.40 14.68 5.36
N THR A 101 -2.00 14.71 6.62
CA THR A 101 -0.63 14.94 7.09
C THR A 101 0.08 13.62 7.41
N ASP A 102 1.38 13.69 7.75
CA ASP A 102 2.14 12.52 8.22
C ASP A 102 1.52 11.86 9.45
N GLU A 103 1.01 12.68 10.38
CA GLU A 103 0.30 12.21 11.57
C GLU A 103 -0.98 11.45 11.21
N VAL A 104 -1.78 12.01 10.30
CA VAL A 104 -3.05 11.39 9.88
C VAL A 104 -2.78 10.08 9.15
N ALA A 105 -1.82 10.07 8.23
CA ALA A 105 -1.43 8.86 7.51
C ALA A 105 -0.88 7.78 8.45
N LEU A 106 -0.01 8.15 9.41
CA LEU A 106 0.54 7.21 10.39
C LEU A 106 -0.56 6.64 11.27
N LYS A 107 -1.36 7.49 11.93
CA LYS A 107 -2.43 7.06 12.84
C LYS A 107 -3.43 6.16 12.13
N TRP A 108 -3.83 6.51 10.91
CA TRP A 108 -4.77 5.69 10.17
C TRP A 108 -4.17 4.36 9.73
N SER A 109 -2.91 4.35 9.29
CA SER A 109 -2.20 3.13 8.92
C SER A 109 -1.96 2.22 10.13
N GLU A 110 -1.60 2.78 11.29
CA GLU A 110 -1.49 2.03 12.55
C GLU A 110 -2.85 1.56 13.06
N ALA A 111 -3.95 2.26 12.81
CA ALA A 111 -5.26 1.77 13.25
C ALA A 111 -5.75 0.56 12.43
N ASN A 112 -5.33 0.44 11.16
CA ASN A 112 -5.99 -0.48 10.21
C ASN A 112 -5.04 -1.46 9.52
N GLY A 113 -3.77 -1.11 9.36
CA GLY A 113 -2.78 -1.87 8.59
C GLY A 113 -1.99 -2.88 9.42
N ASN A 114 -1.47 -3.87 8.71
CA ASN A 114 -0.42 -4.78 9.18
C ASN A 114 0.94 -4.41 8.58
N ILE A 115 0.93 -3.90 7.34
CA ILE A 115 2.12 -3.46 6.60
C ILE A 115 1.78 -2.12 5.95
N PHE A 116 2.67 -1.14 6.03
CA PHE A 116 2.48 0.14 5.34
C PHE A 116 3.80 0.87 5.09
N PRO A 117 3.95 1.58 3.96
CA PRO A 117 5.10 2.43 3.73
C PRO A 117 4.96 3.75 4.50
N ILE A 118 6.06 4.47 4.63
CA ILE A 118 6.04 5.90 4.96
C ILE A 118 5.15 6.68 3.96
N LEU A 119 4.66 7.84 4.38
CA LEU A 119 3.96 8.78 3.51
C LEU A 119 4.91 9.45 2.51
N ASP A 120 5.31 8.72 1.46
CA ASP A 120 6.25 9.23 0.45
C ASP A 120 5.61 10.25 -0.52
N ARG A 121 6.46 11.01 -1.21
CA ARG A 121 6.04 11.83 -2.36
C ARG A 121 6.72 11.27 -3.61
N PRO A 122 5.95 10.85 -4.62
CA PRO A 122 6.54 10.32 -5.84
C PRO A 122 7.46 11.32 -6.54
N ALA A 123 8.68 10.91 -6.88
CA ALA A 123 9.66 11.76 -7.55
C ALA A 123 9.27 12.17 -8.99
N PHE A 124 8.22 11.54 -9.56
CA PHE A 124 7.66 11.85 -10.87
C PHE A 124 6.39 12.72 -10.80
N SER A 125 6.14 13.36 -9.66
CA SER A 125 5.01 14.26 -9.44
C SER A 125 4.94 15.38 -10.50
N LYS A 126 3.73 15.82 -10.82
CA LYS A 126 3.51 17.05 -11.61
C LYS A 126 3.46 18.32 -10.75
N LEU A 127 3.21 18.15 -9.45
CA LEU A 127 3.04 19.27 -8.50
C LEU A 127 4.35 19.62 -7.78
N TYR A 128 5.29 18.68 -7.71
CA TYR A 128 6.48 18.78 -6.89
C TYR A 128 7.71 18.36 -7.69
N ASP A 129 8.83 19.02 -7.44
CA ASP A 129 10.11 18.57 -7.95
C ASP A 129 10.71 17.42 -7.12
N TYR A 130 11.84 16.89 -7.58
CA TYR A 130 12.57 15.82 -6.91
C TYR A 130 12.97 16.19 -5.47
N ASN A 131 13.48 17.41 -5.25
CA ASN A 131 14.01 17.84 -3.95
C ASN A 131 12.89 17.97 -2.92
N PHE A 132 11.76 18.55 -3.30
CA PHE A 132 10.56 18.59 -2.48
C PHE A 132 10.09 17.19 -2.14
N SER A 133 10.07 16.29 -3.13
CA SER A 133 9.60 14.92 -2.96
C SER A 133 10.49 14.14 -1.97
N LEU A 134 11.81 14.25 -2.12
CA LEU A 134 12.78 13.64 -1.22
C LEU A 134 12.67 14.22 0.19
N THR A 135 12.68 15.56 0.31
CA THR A 135 12.60 16.24 1.62
C THR A 135 11.33 15.87 2.37
N SER A 136 10.19 15.87 1.68
CA SER A 136 8.91 15.49 2.28
C SER A 136 8.91 14.04 2.73
N SER A 137 9.44 13.12 1.92
CA SER A 137 9.52 11.70 2.27
C SER A 137 10.47 11.46 3.46
N LEU A 138 11.56 12.23 3.57
CA LEU A 138 12.47 12.19 4.72
C LEU A 138 11.80 12.72 5.99
N ASN A 139 10.99 13.77 5.89
CA ASN A 139 10.20 14.29 7.01
C ASN A 139 9.20 13.23 7.50
N SER A 140 8.51 12.55 6.59
CA SER A 140 7.60 11.45 6.93
C SER A 140 8.35 10.28 7.59
N ALA A 141 9.50 9.87 7.05
CA ALA A 141 10.32 8.82 7.65
C ALA A 141 10.78 9.16 9.07
N LYS A 142 11.25 10.39 9.28
CA LYS A 142 11.60 10.91 10.61
C LYS A 142 10.40 10.86 11.55
N TYR A 143 9.27 11.41 11.11
CA TYR A 143 8.05 11.45 11.91
C TYR A 143 7.61 10.04 12.32
N TYR A 144 7.64 9.07 11.39
CA TYR A 144 7.24 7.69 11.66
C TYR A 144 8.19 7.01 12.65
N GLN A 145 9.49 7.26 12.56
CA GLN A 145 10.45 6.73 13.52
C GLN A 145 10.23 7.29 14.94
N GLU A 146 9.84 8.56 15.04
CA GLU A 146 9.66 9.27 16.33
C GLU A 146 8.27 9.04 16.96
N ASN A 147 7.24 8.78 16.16
CA ASN A 147 5.83 8.84 16.62
C ASN A 147 5.03 7.54 16.45
N ARG A 148 5.60 6.48 15.85
CA ARG A 148 4.89 5.19 15.77
C ARG A 148 4.57 4.65 17.16
N SER A 149 3.37 4.12 17.32
CA SER A 149 2.86 3.59 18.58
C SER A 149 2.74 2.06 18.59
N ARG A 150 2.65 1.44 17.42
CA ARG A 150 2.53 -0.01 17.23
C ARG A 150 3.85 -0.63 16.82
N SER A 151 4.29 -1.66 17.54
CA SER A 151 5.47 -2.48 17.18
C SER A 151 5.12 -3.74 16.37
N ASP A 152 3.84 -4.11 16.32
CA ASP A 152 3.32 -5.30 15.65
C ASP A 152 2.98 -5.07 14.17
N ALA A 153 3.04 -3.83 13.71
CA ALA A 153 2.94 -3.47 12.29
C ALA A 153 4.33 -3.23 11.67
N ASP A 154 4.50 -3.67 10.43
CA ASP A 154 5.73 -3.50 9.67
C ASP A 154 5.67 -2.23 8.82
N VAL A 155 6.67 -1.35 8.97
CA VAL A 155 6.78 -0.10 8.21
C VAL A 155 7.76 -0.30 7.06
N LEU A 156 7.53 0.29 5.89
CA LEU A 156 8.45 0.25 4.75
C LEU A 156 9.02 1.64 4.44
N ASN A 157 10.31 1.70 4.11
CA ASN A 157 10.84 2.82 3.34
C ASN A 157 10.25 2.80 1.93
N VAL A 158 10.33 3.90 1.19
CA VAL A 158 10.02 3.93 -0.24
C VAL A 158 11.22 4.46 -1.01
N LEU A 159 11.65 3.69 -2.02
CA LEU A 159 12.63 4.09 -3.00
C LEU A 159 11.93 4.76 -4.19
N GLN A 160 12.45 5.90 -4.62
CA GLN A 160 11.99 6.65 -5.78
C GLN A 160 13.18 7.03 -6.68
N GLY A 161 12.88 7.40 -7.92
CA GLY A 161 13.87 7.82 -8.92
C GLY A 161 13.48 7.36 -10.32
N GLN A 162 14.02 8.01 -11.35
CA GLN A 162 13.78 7.64 -12.76
C GLN A 162 15.07 7.17 -13.48
N ASN A 163 16.21 7.25 -12.80
CA ASN A 163 17.51 6.79 -13.27
C ASN A 163 18.36 6.34 -12.06
N LYS A 164 19.57 5.84 -12.33
CA LYS A 164 20.49 5.32 -11.31
C LYS A 164 20.91 6.40 -10.30
N GLU A 165 21.31 7.57 -10.77
CA GLU A 165 21.83 8.65 -9.94
C GLU A 165 20.77 9.16 -8.95
N ASP A 166 19.56 9.45 -9.43
CA ASP A 166 18.44 9.89 -8.60
C ASP A 166 18.11 8.85 -7.52
N MET A 167 18.14 7.57 -7.88
CA MET A 167 17.76 6.48 -7.00
C MET A 167 18.84 6.16 -5.96
N GLU A 168 20.11 6.25 -6.34
CA GLU A 168 21.24 6.14 -5.41
C GLU A 168 21.27 7.31 -4.42
N ASN A 169 21.02 8.53 -4.89
CA ASN A 169 20.89 9.70 -4.02
C ASN A 169 19.70 9.58 -3.07
N TRP A 170 18.53 9.16 -3.58
CA TRP A 170 17.36 8.94 -2.74
C TRP A 170 17.62 7.86 -1.68
N TYR A 171 18.21 6.74 -2.10
CA TYR A 171 18.58 5.64 -1.21
C TYR A 171 19.50 6.11 -0.08
N LYS A 172 20.57 6.85 -0.41
CA LYS A 172 21.55 7.36 0.56
C LYS A 172 20.90 8.15 1.69
N GLU A 173 19.87 8.93 1.37
CA GLU A 173 19.18 9.75 2.35
C GLU A 173 18.14 8.96 3.14
N ILE A 174 17.27 8.20 2.47
CA ILE A 174 16.15 7.51 3.13
C ILE A 174 16.60 6.28 3.93
N SER A 175 17.68 5.61 3.51
CA SER A 175 18.20 4.40 4.17
C SER A 175 18.76 4.65 5.58
N LYS A 176 18.89 5.91 6.00
CA LYS A 176 19.20 6.32 7.38
C LYS A 176 18.10 5.86 8.36
N TYR A 177 16.87 5.71 7.87
CA TYR A 177 15.75 5.16 8.63
C TYR A 177 15.66 3.65 8.37
N LYS A 178 15.85 2.83 9.41
CA LYS A 178 15.93 1.38 9.29
C LYS A 178 14.57 0.71 9.57
N PHE A 179 13.65 0.84 8.61
CA PHE A 179 12.34 0.19 8.66
C PHE A 179 12.37 -1.27 8.16
N ASN A 180 11.20 -1.93 8.19
CA ASN A 180 11.00 -3.36 8.00
C ASN A 180 10.99 -3.83 6.54
N GLY A 181 11.35 -2.96 5.61
CA GLY A 181 11.47 -3.29 4.20
C GLY A 181 11.37 -2.08 3.30
N TRP A 182 11.13 -2.35 2.02
CA TRP A 182 11.18 -1.36 0.95
C TRP A 182 9.98 -1.46 0.02
N GLY A 183 9.37 -0.33 -0.27
CA GLY A 183 8.52 -0.11 -1.43
C GLY A 183 9.32 0.51 -2.58
N PHE A 184 8.91 0.27 -3.81
CA PHE A 184 9.44 0.97 -4.99
C PHE A 184 8.32 1.62 -5.79
N GLY A 185 8.36 2.95 -5.88
CA GLY A 185 7.39 3.76 -6.60
C GLY A 185 7.82 4.11 -8.02
N GLY A 186 6.83 4.39 -8.89
CA GLY A 186 7.08 5.02 -10.19
C GLY A 186 7.60 4.11 -11.30
N SER A 187 7.56 2.80 -11.11
CA SER A 187 7.97 1.83 -12.15
C SER A 187 7.06 1.89 -13.38
N LYS A 188 5.75 2.08 -13.20
CA LYS A 188 4.72 1.97 -14.25
C LYS A 188 4.84 0.67 -15.06
N GLY A 189 5.24 -0.43 -14.41
CA GLY A 189 5.50 -1.71 -15.06
C GLY A 189 6.82 -1.81 -15.84
N ASN A 190 7.68 -0.77 -15.81
CA ASN A 190 8.99 -0.81 -16.44
C ASN A 190 9.93 -1.75 -15.68
N MET A 191 10.15 -2.93 -16.23
CA MET A 191 11.00 -3.96 -15.62
C MET A 191 12.46 -3.56 -15.48
N ALA A 192 12.97 -2.65 -16.33
CA ALA A 192 14.34 -2.16 -16.18
C ALA A 192 14.49 -1.27 -14.93
N LEU A 193 13.50 -0.43 -14.63
CA LEU A 193 13.47 0.37 -13.41
C LEU A 193 13.27 -0.50 -12.16
N VAL A 194 12.42 -1.53 -12.25
CA VAL A 194 12.27 -2.53 -11.16
C VAL A 194 13.57 -3.29 -10.93
N GLY A 195 14.26 -3.72 -11.99
CA GLY A 195 15.56 -4.36 -11.88
C GLY A 195 16.60 -3.44 -11.23
N LEU A 196 16.64 -2.17 -11.66
CA LEU A 196 17.55 -1.17 -11.09
C LEU A 196 17.31 -0.94 -9.59
N SER A 197 16.05 -0.83 -9.16
CA SER A 197 15.72 -0.64 -7.74
C SER A 197 16.12 -1.84 -6.89
N ILE A 198 15.85 -3.05 -7.38
CA ILE A 198 16.28 -4.29 -6.72
C ILE A 198 17.81 -4.35 -6.62
N LEU A 199 18.53 -4.02 -7.69
CA LEU A 199 20.00 -4.02 -7.68
C LEU A 199 20.58 -3.00 -6.72
N ILE A 200 20.00 -1.80 -6.60
CA ILE A 200 20.43 -0.79 -5.62
C ILE A 200 20.26 -1.33 -4.20
N LEU A 201 19.10 -1.91 -3.87
CA LEU A 201 18.85 -2.47 -2.53
C LEU A 201 19.78 -3.66 -2.24
N LEU A 202 19.94 -4.56 -3.21
CA LEU A 202 20.79 -5.75 -3.09
C LEU A 202 22.26 -5.37 -2.89
N ASN A 203 22.79 -4.45 -3.69
CA ASN A 203 24.20 -4.03 -3.62
C ASN A 203 24.54 -3.28 -2.32
N ASN A 204 23.53 -2.75 -1.63
CA ASN A 204 23.70 -2.12 -0.33
C ASN A 204 23.36 -3.05 0.85
N GLY A 205 23.17 -4.35 0.61
CA GLY A 205 22.95 -5.36 1.66
C GLY A 205 21.59 -5.24 2.36
N GLU A 206 20.62 -4.54 1.77
CA GLU A 206 19.32 -4.32 2.41
C GLU A 206 18.55 -5.62 2.60
N PHE A 207 18.68 -6.58 1.68
CA PHE A 207 18.03 -7.88 1.77
C PHE A 207 18.69 -8.88 2.72
N ASP A 208 19.90 -8.56 3.20
CA ASP A 208 20.63 -9.34 4.20
C ASP A 208 20.30 -8.89 5.64
N ARG A 209 19.64 -7.74 5.79
CA ARG A 209 19.15 -7.27 7.10
C ARG A 209 18.02 -8.17 7.58
N GLU A 210 18.14 -8.71 8.79
CA GLU A 210 17.10 -9.53 9.43
C GLU A 210 15.75 -8.78 9.52
N ASP A 211 15.80 -7.47 9.79
CA ASP A 211 14.61 -6.64 9.88
C ASP A 211 13.95 -6.32 8.52
N CYS A 212 14.65 -6.53 7.39
CA CYS A 212 14.11 -6.26 6.05
C CYS A 212 13.27 -7.43 5.54
N LYS A 213 11.99 -7.42 5.93
CA LYS A 213 11.03 -8.50 5.67
C LYS A 213 10.37 -8.41 4.29
N TYR A 214 10.15 -7.21 3.76
CA TYR A 214 9.35 -7.01 2.56
C TYR A 214 10.05 -6.21 1.46
N LEU A 215 9.73 -6.58 0.23
CA LEU A 215 9.88 -5.75 -0.95
C LEU A 215 8.50 -5.63 -1.61
N HIS A 216 8.03 -4.42 -1.84
CA HIS A 216 6.77 -4.15 -2.54
C HIS A 216 7.01 -3.26 -3.77
N ILE A 217 6.42 -3.61 -4.91
CA ILE A 217 6.52 -2.80 -6.12
C ILE A 217 5.15 -2.19 -6.41
N PHE A 218 5.05 -0.85 -6.31
CA PHE A 218 3.77 -0.16 -6.46
C PHE A 218 3.33 -0.09 -7.94
N GLY A 219 2.02 -0.23 -8.15
CA GLY A 219 1.37 0.12 -9.42
C GLY A 219 1.73 -0.75 -10.63
N VAL A 220 2.10 -2.02 -10.41
CA VAL A 220 2.50 -2.95 -11.48
C VAL A 220 1.40 -3.89 -11.97
N SER A 221 0.28 -4.01 -11.25
CA SER A 221 -0.72 -5.02 -11.57
C SER A 221 -2.16 -4.59 -11.22
N SER A 222 -3.14 -5.29 -11.80
CA SER A 222 -4.58 -5.12 -11.57
C SER A 222 -5.21 -6.46 -11.15
N ASN A 223 -6.50 -6.49 -10.83
CA ASN A 223 -7.19 -7.75 -10.53
C ASN A 223 -7.21 -8.74 -11.72
N GLU A 224 -6.95 -8.26 -12.93
CA GLU A 224 -6.92 -9.08 -14.16
C GLU A 224 -5.74 -10.06 -14.20
N ILE A 225 -4.68 -9.81 -13.41
CA ILE A 225 -3.52 -10.71 -13.34
C ILE A 225 -3.73 -11.89 -12.38
N MET A 226 -4.88 -11.98 -11.72
CA MET A 226 -5.19 -13.10 -10.83
C MET A 226 -5.35 -14.37 -11.66
N VAL A 227 -4.25 -15.11 -11.80
CA VAL A 227 -4.26 -16.44 -12.43
C VAL A 227 -4.92 -17.40 -11.44
N TYR A 228 -6.13 -17.83 -11.76
CA TYR A 228 -6.80 -18.92 -11.06
C TYR A 228 -6.28 -20.24 -11.62
N LEU A 229 -5.49 -20.96 -10.82
CA LEU A 229 -5.04 -22.33 -11.10
C LEU A 229 -5.99 -23.34 -10.46
#